data_AF-A0A2S2DFS7-F1
#
_entry.id   AF-A0A2S2DFS7-F1
#
_cell.length_a   1.000
_cell.length_b   1.000
_cell.length_c   1.000
_cell.angle_alpha   90.00
_cell.angle_beta   90.00
_cell.angle_gamma   90.00
#
_symmetry.space_group_name_H-M   'P 1'
#
loop_
_entity.id
_entity.type
_entity.pdbx_description
1 polymer ?
#
loop_
_entity_poly.entity_id
_entity_poly.type
_entity_poly.pdbx_seq_one_letter_code
_entity_poly.pdbx_strand_id
1 'polypeptide(L)'
;MTHLHMTPEVSTIRVYDAPGGYEARRPYVGIMTVSHLSDTVVYLHGAVGKIDRATHRAALAMLRERGVTTVQYERRGRMKYLELSDTLPAA
;
A
#
# COMPACT_ATOMS: atom_id res chain seq x y z
N MET A 1 -20.41 13.87 -28.29
CA MET A 1 -20.27 12.40 -28.23
C MET A 1 -19.15 12.12 -27.24
N THR A 2 -19.39 11.31 -26.21
CA THR A 2 -18.43 11.15 -25.11
C THR A 2 -17.67 9.85 -25.27
N HIS A 3 -16.34 9.92 -25.27
CA HIS A 3 -15.46 8.75 -25.32
C HIS A 3 -14.60 8.76 -24.06
N LEU A 4 -14.74 7.72 -23.23
CA LEU A 4 -14.01 7.55 -21.96
C LEU A 4 -13.18 6.26 -22.01
N HIS A 5 -12.00 6.28 -21.41
CA HIS A 5 -11.20 5.09 -21.12
C HIS A 5 -10.58 5.23 -19.73
N MET A 6 -10.64 4.18 -18.91
CA MET A 6 -10.14 4.15 -17.53
C MET A 6 -9.57 2.77 -17.25
N THR A 7 -8.37 2.70 -16.66
CA THR A 7 -7.77 1.44 -16.19
C THR A 7 -7.18 1.64 -14.79
N PRO A 8 -7.91 1.27 -13.73
CA PRO A 8 -7.35 1.25 -12.37
C PRO A 8 -6.59 -0.06 -12.16
N GLU A 9 -5.30 0.03 -11.89
CA GLU A 9 -4.48 -1.14 -11.57
C GLU A 9 -4.66 -1.57 -10.12
N VAL A 10 -4.55 -2.87 -9.87
CA VAL A 10 -4.46 -3.45 -8.53
C VAL A 10 -3.09 -4.06 -8.38
N SER A 11 -2.37 -3.68 -7.32
CA SER A 11 -1.10 -4.28 -6.93
C SER A 11 -1.24 -5.03 -5.61
N THR A 12 -0.27 -5.90 -5.32
CA THR A 12 -0.19 -6.58 -4.02
C THR A 12 1.17 -6.30 -3.37
N ILE A 13 1.15 -6.04 -2.07
CA ILE A 13 2.35 -5.98 -1.23
C ILE A 13 2.40 -7.32 -0.48
N ARG A 14 3.39 -8.15 -0.82
CA ARG A 14 3.66 -9.41 -0.11
C ARG A 14 4.75 -9.19 0.92
N VAL A 15 4.50 -9.66 2.14
CA VAL A 15 5.39 -9.53 3.29
C VAL A 15 6.09 -10.85 3.51
N TYR A 16 7.42 -10.84 3.54
CA TYR A 16 8.26 -12.01 3.76
C TYR A 16 9.00 -11.87 5.09
N ASP A 17 9.32 -13.01 5.71
CA ASP A 17 10.08 -13.10 6.97
C ASP A 17 11.60 -13.04 6.76
N ALA A 18 12.05 -13.11 5.52
CA ALA A 18 13.46 -13.02 5.13
C ALA A 18 13.64 -12.23 3.82
N PRO A 19 14.79 -11.57 3.62
CA PRO A 19 15.16 -10.96 2.35
C PRO A 19 15.14 -11.97 1.19
N GLY A 20 14.80 -11.49 -0.01
CA GLY A 20 14.76 -12.32 -1.23
C GLY A 20 13.59 -13.32 -1.29
N GLY A 21 12.57 -13.15 -0.43
CA GLY A 21 11.45 -14.09 -0.34
C GLY A 21 10.62 -14.20 -1.63
N TYR A 22 10.52 -13.12 -2.40
CA TYR A 22 9.84 -13.12 -3.69
C TYR A 22 10.59 -13.96 -4.73
N GLU A 23 11.88 -13.68 -4.92
CA GLU A 23 12.76 -14.33 -5.89
C GLU A 23 12.92 -15.82 -5.58
N ALA A 24 13.05 -16.15 -4.30
CA ALA A 24 13.16 -17.52 -3.81
C ALA A 24 11.80 -18.24 -3.72
N ARG A 25 10.69 -17.61 -4.16
CA ARG A 25 9.33 -18.16 -4.12
C ARG A 25 8.92 -18.70 -2.75
N ARG A 26 9.36 -18.02 -1.68
CA ARG A 26 9.00 -18.40 -0.31
C ARG A 26 7.52 -18.10 -0.06
N PRO A 27 6.87 -18.81 0.87
CA PRO A 27 5.57 -18.39 1.38
C PRO A 27 5.66 -16.98 1.97
N TYR A 28 4.72 -16.10 1.62
CA TYR A 28 4.59 -14.82 2.29
C TYR A 28 3.89 -15.02 3.64
N VAL A 29 4.27 -14.22 4.64
CA VAL A 29 3.67 -14.22 5.98
C VAL A 29 2.56 -13.18 6.14
N GLY A 30 2.42 -12.28 5.16
CA GLY A 30 1.34 -11.30 5.09
C GLY A 30 1.16 -10.77 3.67
N ILE A 31 -0.03 -10.23 3.40
CA ILE A 31 -0.38 -9.63 2.12
C ILE A 31 -1.29 -8.42 2.32
N MET A 32 -1.13 -7.40 1.48
CA MET A 32 -2.02 -6.26 1.37
C MET A 32 -2.33 -5.99 -0.10
N THR A 33 -3.53 -5.50 -0.38
CA THR A 33 -3.99 -5.09 -1.71
C THR A 33 -3.92 -3.58 -1.82
N VAL A 34 -3.41 -3.08 -2.96
CA VAL A 34 -3.31 -1.66 -3.29
C VAL A 34 -4.17 -1.43 -4.54
N SER A 35 -5.28 -0.74 -4.40
CA SER A 35 -6.09 -0.27 -5.54
C SER A 35 -5.69 1.16 -5.87
N HIS A 36 -5.19 1.39 -7.09
CA HIS A 36 -4.76 2.72 -7.53
C HIS A 36 -5.98 3.52 -8.00
N LEU A 37 -6.34 4.56 -7.24
CA LEU A 37 -7.51 5.42 -7.51
C LEU A 37 -7.14 6.58 -8.45
N SER A 38 -5.89 7.02 -8.38
CA SER A 38 -5.23 7.91 -9.33
C SER A 38 -3.72 7.65 -9.27
N ASP A 39 -2.93 8.42 -10.03
CA ASP A 39 -1.47 8.31 -10.03
C ASP A 39 -0.83 8.55 -8.65
N THR A 40 -1.51 9.26 -7.75
CA THR A 40 -0.98 9.64 -6.43
C THR A 40 -1.85 9.19 -5.26
N VAL A 41 -3.02 8.61 -5.52
CA VAL A 41 -3.98 8.21 -4.49
C VAL A 41 -4.25 6.72 -4.57
N VAL A 42 -4.04 6.01 -3.46
CA VAL A 42 -4.27 4.57 -3.38
C VAL A 42 -5.23 4.21 -2.25
N TYR A 43 -5.94 3.10 -2.42
CA TYR A 43 -6.69 2.43 -1.36
C TYR A 43 -5.96 1.16 -0.93
N LEU A 44 -5.52 1.12 0.33
CA LEU A 44 -4.85 -0.02 0.96
C LEU A 44 -5.88 -0.85 1.73
N HIS A 45 -6.07 -2.11 1.32
CA HIS A 45 -7.08 -3.00 1.90
C HIS A 45 -6.66 -4.47 1.82
N GLY A 46 -7.54 -5.39 2.24
CA GLY A 46 -7.29 -6.82 2.14
C GLY A 46 -6.07 -7.29 2.94
N ALA A 47 -5.73 -6.60 4.04
CA ALA A 47 -4.61 -6.95 4.90
C ALA A 47 -4.86 -8.28 5.61
N VAL A 48 -4.04 -9.29 5.31
CA VAL A 48 -4.12 -10.64 5.92
C VAL A 48 -2.73 -11.09 6.36
N GLY A 49 -2.64 -11.78 7.50
CA GLY A 49 -1.38 -12.29 8.04
C GLY A 49 -0.64 -11.30 8.95
N LYS A 50 0.69 -11.36 8.98
CA LYS A 50 1.56 -10.57 9.87
C LYS A 50 1.71 -9.12 9.40
N ILE A 51 0.68 -8.31 9.61
CA ILE A 51 0.64 -6.88 9.29
C ILE A 51 0.65 -6.06 10.60
N ASP A 52 1.82 -5.99 11.23
CA ASP A 52 2.01 -5.17 12.43
C ASP A 52 2.28 -3.69 12.08
N ARG A 53 2.49 -2.86 13.11
CA ARG A 53 2.76 -1.43 12.94
C ARG A 53 4.04 -1.15 12.12
N ALA A 54 5.06 -2.00 12.24
CA ALA A 54 6.31 -1.84 11.51
C ALA A 54 6.10 -2.20 10.02
N THR A 55 5.43 -3.31 9.74
CA THR A 55 5.03 -3.71 8.38
C THR A 55 4.18 -2.62 7.71
N HIS A 56 3.20 -2.08 8.43
CA HIS A 56 2.36 -1.00 7.91
C HIS A 56 3.19 0.25 7.59
N ARG A 57 4.10 0.66 8.47
CA ARG A 57 4.99 1.82 8.23
C ARG A 57 5.89 1.59 7.00
N ALA A 58 6.43 0.38 6.84
CA ALA A 58 7.25 0.03 5.67
C ALA A 58 6.44 0.06 4.37
N ALA A 59 5.20 -0.41 4.40
CA ALA A 59 4.29 -0.34 3.24
C ALA A 59 4.00 1.11 2.83
N LEU A 60 3.76 2.00 3.80
CA LEU A 60 3.56 3.43 3.51
C LEU A 60 4.82 4.08 2.91
N ALA A 61 6.01 3.73 3.42
CA ALA A 61 7.28 4.21 2.86
C ALA A 61 7.46 3.73 1.39
N MET A 62 7.20 2.46 1.12
CA MET A 62 7.23 1.91 -0.24
C MET A 62 6.24 2.61 -1.19
N LEU A 63 5.03 2.92 -0.72
CA LEU A 63 4.04 3.64 -1.52
C LEU A 63 4.50 5.08 -1.81
N ARG A 64 5.08 5.75 -0.81
CA ARG A 64 5.67 7.09 -0.97
C ARG A 64 6.78 7.11 -2.02
N GLU A 65 7.70 6.15 -1.97
CA GLU A 65 8.78 5.99 -2.95
C GLU A 65 8.26 5.81 -4.38
N ARG A 66 7.03 5.30 -4.53
CA ARG A 66 6.34 5.14 -5.81
C ARG A 66 5.52 6.36 -6.24
N GLY A 67 5.63 7.49 -5.53
CA GLY A 67 4.94 8.74 -5.85
C GLY A 67 3.53 8.87 -5.26
N VAL A 68 3.10 7.94 -4.42
CA VAL A 68 1.81 8.05 -3.73
C VAL A 68 1.88 9.17 -2.70
N THR A 69 0.91 10.09 -2.76
CA THR A 69 0.78 11.21 -1.81
C THR A 69 -0.35 11.00 -0.81
N THR A 70 -1.33 10.16 -1.13
CA THR A 70 -2.49 9.89 -0.26
C THR A 70 -2.82 8.41 -0.20
N VAL A 71 -2.94 7.87 1.01
CA VAL A 71 -3.39 6.51 1.27
C VAL A 71 -4.75 6.55 1.94
N GLN A 72 -5.72 5.87 1.33
CA GLN A 72 -7.01 5.57 1.94
C GLN A 72 -6.98 4.16 2.52
N TYR A 73 -7.60 3.94 3.67
CA TYR A 73 -7.75 2.60 4.25
C TYR A 73 -8.92 2.56 5.23
N GLU A 74 -9.55 1.40 5.39
CA GLU A 74 -10.60 1.22 6.39
C GLU A 74 -10.01 0.82 7.74
N ARG A 75 -10.48 1.47 8.82
CA ARG A 75 -10.20 1.03 10.19
C ARG A 75 -11.45 1.12 11.04
N ARG A 76 -11.90 -0.03 11.55
CA ARG A 76 -13.10 -0.17 12.40
C ARG A 76 -14.35 0.40 11.72
N GLY A 77 -14.59 0.03 10.46
CA GLY A 77 -15.77 0.46 9.70
C GLY A 77 -15.76 1.94 9.28
N ARG A 78 -14.61 2.61 9.37
CA ARG A 78 -14.48 4.03 8.98
C ARG A 78 -13.32 4.19 8.01
N MET A 79 -13.58 4.92 6.93
CA MET A 79 -12.52 5.33 6.01
C MET A 79 -11.56 6.31 6.69
N LYS A 80 -10.28 6.10 6.47
CA LYS A 80 -9.19 6.95 6.92
C LYS A 80 -8.39 7.41 5.71
N TYR A 81 -7.91 8.63 5.80
CA TYR A 81 -7.09 9.29 4.79
C TYR A 81 -5.78 9.67 5.47
N LEU A 82 -4.68 9.27 4.87
CA LEU A 82 -3.35 9.57 5.35
C LEU A 82 -2.59 10.27 4.22
N GLU A 83 -2.20 11.50 4.48
CA GLU A 83 -1.25 12.20 3.60
C GLU A 83 0.16 11.67 3.87
N LEU A 84 0.89 11.39 2.80
CA LEU A 84 2.28 10.98 2.81
C LEU A 84 3.22 12.17 2.51
N SER A 85 2.70 13.40 2.39
CA SER A 85 3.47 14.63 2.14
C SER A 85 4.58 14.81 3.18
N ASP A 86 5.71 15.38 2.76
CA ASP A 86 6.98 15.52 3.50
C ASP A 86 6.85 15.97 4.96
N THR A 87 6.78 14.97 5.85
CA THR A 87 7.19 15.07 7.25
C THR A 87 7.70 13.72 7.74
N LEU A 88 9.02 13.58 7.79
CA LEU A 88 9.66 13.09 9.00
C LEU A 88 10.39 14.30 9.60
N PRO A 89 10.18 14.63 10.89
CA PRO A 89 11.12 15.51 11.56
C PRO A 89 12.48 14.79 11.53
N ALA A 90 13.53 15.54 11.22
CA ALA A 90 14.89 15.08 11.44
C ALA A 90 15.07 14.75 12.92
N ALA A 91 15.37 13.48 13.22
CA ALA A 91 16.00 13.04 14.46
C ALA A 91 16.56 11.62 14.26
#